data_AF-A0A9X0C584-F1
#
_entry.id   AF-A0A9X0C584-F1
#
_cell.length_a   1.000
_cell.length_b   1.000
_cell.length_c   1.000
_cell.angle_alpha   90.00
_cell.angle_beta   90.00
_cell.angle_gamma   90.00
#
_symmetry.space_group_name_H-M   'P 1'
#
loop_
_entity.id
_entity.type
_entity.pdbx_description
1 polymer ?
#
loop_
_entity_poly.entity_id
_entity_poly.type
_entity_poly.pdbx_seq_one_letter_code
_entity_poly.pdbx_strand_id
1 'polypeptide(L)'
;MNELVRLGGLPRSKLLDTIFSTTSCYLEALADLNIEHMVHRRNDAVESVDDCRRNHMQRSWDSGNFWVVYAALNSFAFDAIYWEKIDPLFFKAAQSLETAWKERLGLLGENEIEEMEQLVVRKLEEMKTRILRWDPDEYTVEAVAKVAEVDGAY
;
A
#
# COMPACT_ATOMS: atom_id res chain seq x y z
N MET A 1 -29.24 5.09 -6.13
CA MET A 1 -28.68 3.95 -6.89
C MET A 1 -27.35 4.41 -7.46
N ASN A 2 -26.25 3.77 -7.06
CA ASN A 2 -24.93 4.40 -6.95
C ASN A 2 -24.26 4.70 -8.31
N GLU A 3 -23.75 5.92 -8.44
CA GLU A 3 -22.90 6.42 -9.54
C GLU A 3 -21.67 5.52 -9.82
N LEU A 4 -21.25 4.69 -8.84
CA LEU A 4 -20.20 3.68 -9.00
C LEU A 4 -20.50 2.64 -10.10
N VAL A 5 -21.77 2.30 -10.33
CA VAL A 5 -22.17 1.33 -11.37
C VAL A 5 -22.04 1.94 -12.78
N ARG A 6 -22.15 3.26 -12.92
CA ARG A 6 -22.03 3.95 -14.22
C ARG A 6 -20.59 4.02 -14.73
N LEU A 7 -19.60 3.93 -13.84
CA LEU A 7 -18.18 3.98 -14.19
C LEU A 7 -17.65 2.66 -14.79
N GLY A 8 -18.38 1.55 -14.62
CA GLY A 8 -17.90 0.20 -14.96
C GLY A 8 -18.31 -0.35 -16.33
N GLY A 9 -19.14 0.34 -17.12
CA GLY A 9 -19.57 -0.12 -18.45
C GLY A 9 -20.54 -1.31 -18.48
N LEU A 10 -21.01 -1.78 -17.31
CA LEU A 10 -21.93 -2.92 -17.19
C LEU A 10 -23.34 -2.54 -17.69
N PRO A 11 -23.95 -3.29 -18.64
CA PRO A 11 -25.31 -3.02 -19.11
C PRO A 11 -26.33 -3.21 -17.98
N ARG A 12 -27.32 -2.30 -17.91
CA ARG A 12 -28.35 -2.30 -16.83
C ARG A 12 -29.12 -3.61 -16.70
N SER A 13 -29.26 -4.36 -17.80
CA SER A 13 -29.93 -5.67 -17.83
C SER A 13 -29.22 -6.75 -17.00
N LYS A 14 -27.98 -6.50 -16.54
CA LYS A 14 -27.18 -7.42 -15.72
C LYS A 14 -27.19 -7.06 -14.23
N LEU A 15 -27.84 -5.97 -13.85
CA LEU A 15 -27.96 -5.58 -12.45
C LEU A 15 -28.97 -6.49 -11.73
N LEU A 16 -28.68 -6.80 -10.47
CA LEU A 16 -29.59 -7.61 -9.65
C LEU A 16 -30.89 -6.83 -9.42
N ASP A 17 -32.01 -7.37 -9.90
CA ASP A 17 -33.36 -6.79 -9.79
C ASP A 17 -34.32 -7.71 -9.01
N THR A 18 -33.77 -8.70 -8.30
CA THR A 18 -34.55 -9.71 -7.58
C THR A 18 -34.28 -9.66 -6.08
N ILE A 19 -35.32 -9.95 -5.30
CA ILE A 19 -35.21 -10.13 -3.85
C ILE A 19 -34.81 -11.59 -3.59
N PHE A 20 -33.69 -11.80 -2.89
CA PHE A 20 -33.14 -13.13 -2.62
C PHE A 20 -33.78 -13.75 -1.37
N SER A 21 -34.12 -15.04 -1.45
CA SER A 21 -34.75 -15.79 -0.35
C SER A 21 -33.74 -16.31 0.69
N THR A 22 -32.46 -16.43 0.32
CA THR A 22 -31.39 -16.91 1.20
C THR A 22 -30.13 -16.06 1.04
N THR A 23 -29.34 -15.97 2.12
CA THR A 23 -28.05 -15.25 2.12
C THR A 23 -27.05 -15.87 1.14
N SER A 24 -27.06 -17.19 0.96
CA SER A 24 -26.18 -17.86 -0.01
C SER A 24 -26.48 -17.42 -1.44
N CYS A 25 -27.76 -17.38 -1.85
CA CYS A 25 -28.15 -16.91 -3.17
C CYS A 25 -27.79 -15.44 -3.39
N TYR A 26 -27.88 -14.60 -2.36
CA TYR A 26 -27.45 -13.21 -2.44
C TYR A 26 -25.93 -13.07 -2.64
N LEU A 27 -25.12 -13.83 -1.89
CA LEU A 27 -23.67 -13.79 -2.00
C LEU A 27 -23.17 -14.38 -3.32
N GLU A 28 -23.80 -15.45 -3.81
CA GLU A 28 -23.54 -16.01 -5.13
C GLU A 28 -23.87 -14.99 -6.23
N ALA A 29 -25.04 -14.36 -6.18
CA ALA A 29 -25.42 -13.33 -7.15
C ALA A 29 -24.51 -12.09 -7.12
N LEU A 30 -24.00 -11.71 -5.94
CA LEU A 30 -22.98 -10.66 -5.82
C LEU A 30 -21.63 -11.08 -6.40
N ALA A 31 -21.21 -12.33 -6.22
CA ALA A 31 -19.99 -12.85 -6.81
C ALA A 31 -20.08 -12.86 -8.34
N ASP A 32 -21.21 -13.34 -8.89
CA ASP A 32 -21.49 -13.34 -10.32
C ASP A 32 -21.53 -11.92 -10.88
N LEU A 33 -22.19 -10.98 -10.20
CA LEU A 33 -22.23 -9.57 -10.59
C LEU A 33 -20.83 -8.94 -10.60
N ASN A 34 -20.00 -9.26 -9.60
CA ASN A 34 -18.62 -8.77 -9.54
C ASN A 34 -17.76 -9.33 -10.68
N ILE A 35 -17.94 -10.59 -11.05
CA ILE A 35 -17.28 -11.20 -12.20
C ILE A 35 -17.74 -10.52 -13.49
N GLU A 36 -19.05 -10.32 -13.66
CA GLU A 36 -19.62 -9.67 -14.84
C GLU A 36 -19.11 -8.22 -14.98
N HIS A 37 -18.99 -7.50 -13.87
CA HIS A 37 -18.42 -6.16 -13.82
C HIS A 37 -16.92 -6.15 -14.19
N MET A 38 -16.16 -7.17 -13.76
CA MET A 38 -14.75 -7.31 -14.14
C MET A 38 -14.57 -7.61 -15.64
N VAL A 39 -15.48 -8.41 -16.23
CA VAL A 39 -15.50 -8.72 -17.67
C VAL A 39 -15.85 -7.49 -18.51
N HIS A 40 -16.78 -6.65 -18.05
CA HIS A 40 -17.24 -5.47 -18.79
C HIS A 40 -16.38 -4.20 -18.57
N ARG A 41 -15.51 -4.18 -17.55
CA ARG A 41 -14.52 -3.10 -17.41
C ARG A 41 -13.50 -3.20 -18.55
N ARG A 42 -13.59 -2.27 -19.51
CA ARG A 42 -12.67 -2.02 -20.64
C ARG A 42 -11.21 -2.40 -20.31
N ASN A 43 -10.87 -3.66 -20.61
CA ASN A 43 -9.56 -4.25 -20.76
C ASN A 43 -9.82 -5.74 -21.05
N ASP A 44 -10.06 -6.04 -22.34
CA ASP A 44 -10.36 -7.35 -22.91
C ASP A 44 -9.19 -8.36 -22.74
N ALA A 45 -8.71 -8.58 -21.52
CA ALA A 45 -7.38 -9.13 -21.31
C ALA A 45 -7.34 -10.30 -20.33
N VAL A 46 -8.47 -10.96 -20.10
CA VAL A 46 -8.59 -12.14 -19.25
C VAL A 46 -9.41 -13.20 -19.97
N GLU A 47 -8.73 -14.19 -20.53
CA GLU A 47 -9.34 -15.27 -21.32
C GLU A 47 -9.71 -16.50 -20.47
N SER A 48 -9.27 -16.59 -19.20
CA SER A 48 -9.62 -17.67 -18.25
C SER A 48 -9.39 -17.30 -16.77
N VAL A 49 -9.82 -18.16 -15.83
CA VAL A 49 -9.57 -18.02 -14.38
C VAL A 49 -8.07 -18.08 -14.06
N ASP A 50 -7.33 -18.93 -14.77
CA ASP A 50 -5.87 -18.99 -14.67
C ASP A 50 -5.23 -17.71 -15.22
N ASP A 51 -5.79 -17.17 -16.31
CA ASP A 51 -5.40 -15.89 -16.91
C ASP A 51 -5.62 -14.73 -15.93
N CYS A 52 -6.74 -14.74 -15.20
CA CYS A 52 -7.07 -13.75 -14.19
C CYS A 52 -6.06 -13.76 -13.04
N ARG A 53 -5.72 -14.96 -12.51
CA ARG A 53 -4.80 -15.07 -11.36
C ARG A 53 -3.35 -14.85 -11.74
N ARG A 54 -2.90 -15.40 -12.86
CA ARG A 54 -1.49 -15.37 -13.28
C ARG A 54 -1.17 -14.07 -14.02
N ASN A 55 -1.99 -13.65 -14.99
CA ASN A 55 -1.66 -12.48 -15.80
C ASN A 55 -1.96 -11.16 -15.08
N HIS A 56 -2.99 -11.08 -14.23
CA HIS A 56 -3.23 -9.84 -13.48
C HIS A 56 -2.13 -9.59 -12.45
N MET A 57 -1.76 -10.62 -11.68
CA MET A 57 -0.69 -10.51 -10.68
C MET A 57 0.66 -10.22 -11.35
N GLN A 58 0.95 -10.94 -12.44
CA GLN A 58 2.17 -10.73 -13.22
C GLN A 58 2.22 -9.32 -13.82
N ARG A 59 1.13 -8.82 -14.44
CA ARG A 59 1.05 -7.44 -14.92
C ARG A 59 1.22 -6.41 -13.78
N SER A 60 0.72 -6.70 -12.58
CA SER A 60 0.89 -5.83 -11.41
C SER A 60 2.34 -5.81 -10.90
N TRP A 61 3.06 -6.92 -11.04
CA TRP A 61 4.50 -7.01 -10.76
C TRP A 61 5.34 -6.31 -11.83
N ASP A 62 5.04 -6.57 -13.10
CA ASP A 62 5.76 -6.00 -14.25
C ASP A 62 5.59 -4.48 -14.32
N SER A 63 4.39 -3.98 -14.01
CA SER A 63 4.12 -2.53 -13.93
C SER A 63 4.63 -1.88 -12.63
N GLY A 64 5.03 -2.68 -11.64
CA GLY A 64 5.48 -2.21 -10.33
C GLY A 64 4.37 -1.71 -9.39
N ASN A 65 3.11 -1.70 -9.82
CA ASN A 65 1.97 -1.25 -9.01
C ASN A 65 1.80 -2.06 -7.72
N PHE A 66 2.11 -3.36 -7.76
CA PHE A 66 2.17 -4.20 -6.57
C PHE A 66 3.14 -3.66 -5.52
N TRP A 67 4.35 -3.26 -5.92
CA TRP A 67 5.39 -2.79 -5.00
C TRP A 67 5.01 -1.47 -4.34
N VAL A 68 4.34 -0.57 -5.07
CA VAL A 68 3.81 0.68 -4.53
C VAL A 68 2.79 0.42 -3.42
N VAL A 69 1.80 -0.46 -3.69
CA VAL A 69 0.78 -0.81 -2.69
C VAL A 69 1.42 -1.53 -1.49
N TYR A 70 2.35 -2.44 -1.74
CA TYR A 70 3.01 -3.20 -0.69
C TYR A 70 3.87 -2.31 0.23
N ALA A 71 4.65 -1.38 -0.33
CA ALA A 71 5.46 -0.43 0.44
C ALA A 71 4.61 0.50 1.31
N ALA A 72 3.45 0.94 0.80
CA ALA A 72 2.51 1.76 1.57
C ALA A 72 1.90 1.02 2.78
N LEU A 73 1.67 -0.29 2.64
CA LEU A 73 1.11 -1.13 3.70
C LEU A 73 2.16 -1.62 4.71
N ASN A 74 3.43 -1.71 4.30
CA ASN A 74 4.51 -2.31 5.08
C ASN A 74 5.66 -1.32 5.29
N SER A 75 5.51 -0.44 6.28
CA SER A 75 6.50 0.61 6.57
C SER A 75 7.90 0.07 6.87
N PHE A 76 8.03 -1.15 7.43
CA PHE A 76 9.33 -1.75 7.75
C PHE A 76 10.18 -2.07 6.51
N ALA A 77 9.54 -2.33 5.37
CA ALA A 77 10.21 -2.66 4.11
C ALA A 77 10.19 -1.49 3.12
N PHE A 78 9.61 -0.35 3.51
CA PHE A 78 9.39 0.78 2.62
C PHE A 78 10.69 1.23 1.96
N ASP A 79 11.76 1.45 2.75
CA ASP A 79 13.02 1.99 2.24
C ASP A 79 13.65 1.08 1.17
N ALA A 80 13.76 -0.22 1.46
CA ALA A 80 14.31 -1.19 0.52
C ALA A 80 13.47 -1.31 -0.77
N ILE A 81 12.15 -1.40 -0.64
CA ILE A 81 11.24 -1.53 -1.78
C ILE A 81 11.22 -0.25 -2.61
N TYR A 82 11.26 0.91 -1.94
CA TYR A 82 11.30 2.19 -2.60
C TYR A 82 12.51 2.27 -3.54
N TRP A 83 13.72 2.03 -3.02
CA TRP A 83 14.93 2.15 -3.83
C TRP A 83 15.09 1.05 -4.88
N GLU A 84 14.70 -0.19 -4.57
CA GLU A 84 14.92 -1.30 -5.50
C GLU A 84 13.83 -1.39 -6.59
N LYS A 85 12.57 -1.09 -6.24
CA LYS A 85 11.42 -1.37 -7.11
C LYS A 85 10.66 -0.13 -7.55
N ILE A 86 10.55 0.92 -6.72
CA ILE A 86 9.69 2.07 -7.02
C ILE A 86 10.47 3.19 -7.70
N ASP A 87 11.61 3.60 -7.15
CA ASP A 87 12.44 4.68 -7.70
C ASP A 87 12.79 4.45 -9.18
N PRO A 88 13.18 3.24 -9.64
CA PRO A 88 13.47 2.98 -11.05
C PRO A 88 12.25 3.06 -12.00
N LEU A 89 11.01 3.07 -11.48
CA LEU A 89 9.80 3.20 -12.30
C LEU A 89 9.58 4.65 -12.76
N PHE A 90 10.00 5.60 -11.93
CA PHE A 90 9.76 7.03 -12.16
C PHE A 90 11.04 7.76 -12.57
N PHE A 91 12.18 7.30 -12.06
CA PHE A 91 13.49 7.82 -12.38
C PHE A 91 14.29 6.75 -13.12
N LYS A 92 15.19 7.15 -14.02
CA LYS A 92 16.10 6.17 -14.64
C LYS A 92 16.88 5.46 -13.52
N ALA A 93 17.05 4.15 -13.67
CA ALA A 93 17.80 3.33 -12.72
C ALA A 93 19.14 4.01 -12.40
N ALA A 94 19.35 4.31 -11.11
CA ALA A 94 20.59 4.92 -10.65
C ALA A 94 21.76 3.96 -10.94
N GLN A 95 22.95 4.52 -11.16
CA GLN A 95 24.15 3.71 -11.35
C GLN A 95 24.51 2.91 -10.08
N SER A 96 24.17 3.45 -8.90
CA SER A 96 24.32 2.80 -7.61
C SER A 96 23.18 3.19 -6.67
N LEU A 97 22.67 2.20 -5.94
CA LEU A 97 21.61 2.37 -4.94
C LEU A 97 22.10 3.22 -3.74
N GLU A 98 23.40 3.19 -3.45
CA GLU A 98 24.03 3.95 -2.36
C GLU A 98 24.13 5.45 -2.66
N THR A 99 24.19 5.82 -3.94
CA THR A 99 24.30 7.22 -4.38
C THR A 99 23.01 7.77 -4.98
N ALA A 100 22.03 6.90 -5.26
CA ALA A 100 20.74 7.27 -5.86
C ALA A 100 20.06 8.43 -5.12
N TRP A 101 20.04 8.39 -3.79
CA TRP A 101 19.42 9.45 -2.98
C TRP A 101 20.10 10.81 -3.14
N LYS A 102 21.42 10.87 -3.39
CA LYS A 102 22.14 12.13 -3.65
C LYS A 102 21.75 12.73 -4.98
N GLU A 103 21.57 11.88 -6.00
CA GLU A 103 21.05 12.31 -7.30
C GLU A 103 19.63 12.86 -7.16
N ARG A 104 18.77 12.21 -6.34
CA ARG A 104 17.41 12.70 -6.08
C ARG A 104 17.38 14.01 -5.31
N LEU A 105 18.26 14.18 -4.32
CA LEU A 105 18.39 15.47 -3.62
C LEU A 105 18.79 16.60 -4.57
N GLY A 106 19.63 16.32 -5.57
CA GLY A 106 19.99 17.30 -6.59
C GLY A 106 18.85 17.71 -7.53
N LEU A 107 17.71 17.01 -7.52
CA LEU A 107 16.51 17.36 -8.30
C LEU A 107 15.59 18.33 -7.56
N LEU A 108 15.76 18.51 -6.25
CA LEU A 108 14.93 19.41 -5.45
C LEU A 108 15.39 20.85 -5.67
N GLY A 109 14.43 21.75 -5.90
CA GLY A 109 14.68 23.18 -5.88
C GLY A 109 14.97 23.70 -4.47
N GLU A 110 15.57 24.88 -4.35
CA GLU A 110 15.93 25.49 -3.06
C GLU A 110 14.73 25.60 -2.10
N ASN A 111 13.55 25.97 -2.61
CA ASN A 111 12.32 26.03 -1.81
C ASN A 111 11.83 24.65 -1.34
N GLU A 112 11.95 23.61 -2.18
CA GLU A 112 11.54 22.25 -1.82
C GLU A 112 12.47 21.66 -0.75
N ILE A 113 13.76 21.99 -0.82
CA ILE A 113 14.75 21.63 0.21
C ILE A 113 14.35 22.24 1.55
N GLU A 114 14.06 23.55 1.58
CA GLU A 114 13.65 24.23 2.81
C GLU A 114 12.36 23.63 3.40
N GLU A 115 11.37 23.33 2.56
CA GLU A 115 10.14 22.67 2.97
C GLU A 115 10.39 21.27 3.57
N MET A 116 11.30 20.49 2.99
CA MET A 116 11.70 19.19 3.51
C MET A 116 12.42 19.31 4.86
N GLU A 117 13.33 20.27 5.01
CA GLU A 117 14.02 20.52 6.28
C GLU A 117 13.03 20.88 7.39
N GLN A 118 12.08 21.77 7.12
CA GLN A 118 11.01 22.11 8.05
C GLN A 118 10.15 20.89 8.43
N LEU A 119 9.82 20.04 7.45
CA LEU A 119 9.08 18.82 7.68
C LEU A 119 9.84 17.85 8.59
N VAL A 120 11.15 17.69 8.39
CA VAL A 120 12.01 16.84 9.22
C VAL A 120 12.05 17.34 10.66
N VAL A 121 12.28 18.65 10.86
CA VAL A 121 12.29 19.26 12.19
C VAL A 121 10.96 19.02 12.92
N ARG A 122 9.84 19.26 12.23
CA ARG A 122 8.51 18.98 12.78
C ARG A 122 8.33 17.51 13.14
N LYS A 123 8.75 16.58 12.28
CA LYS A 123 8.64 15.13 12.51
C LYS A 123 9.49 14.67 13.70
N LEU A 124 10.68 15.23 13.89
CA LEU A 124 11.53 14.96 15.04
C LEU A 124 10.88 15.43 16.35
N GLU A 125 10.21 16.58 16.35
CA GLU A 125 9.48 17.08 17.52
C GLU A 125 8.23 16.24 17.83
N GLU A 126 7.46 15.86 16.80
CA GLU A 126 6.35 14.91 16.93
C GLU A 126 6.83 13.58 17.51
N MET A 127 8.00 13.09 17.11
CA MET A 127 8.54 11.82 17.61
C MET A 127 8.85 11.85 19.10
N LYS A 128 9.25 12.99 19.67
CA LYS A 128 9.49 13.14 21.12
C LYS A 128 8.22 12.99 21.96
N THR A 129 7.08 13.38 21.40
CA THR A 129 5.78 13.37 22.10
C THR A 129 4.92 12.16 21.70
N ARG A 130 5.34 11.41 20.67
CA ARG A 130 4.60 10.25 20.16
C ARG A 130 4.66 9.11 21.17
N ILE A 131 3.51 8.72 21.69
CA ILE A 131 3.34 7.48 22.45
C ILE A 131 3.62 6.30 21.51
N LEU A 132 4.75 5.64 21.71
CA LEU A 132 5.08 4.39 21.02
C LEU A 132 4.14 3.31 21.55
N ARG A 133 3.15 2.93 20.72
CA ARG A 133 2.15 1.92 21.06
C ARG A 133 2.63 0.49 20.80
N TRP A 134 3.95 0.28 20.87
CA TRP A 134 4.52 -1.04 20.67
C TRP A 134 4.26 -1.85 21.94
N ASP A 135 3.55 -2.98 21.83
CA ASP A 135 3.37 -3.88 22.95
C ASP A 135 4.74 -4.42 23.35
N PRO A 136 5.22 -4.17 24.58
CA PRO A 136 6.54 -4.59 24.98
C PRO A 136 6.64 -6.11 24.91
N ASP A 137 7.62 -6.61 24.16
CA ASP A 137 7.96 -8.02 24.20
C ASP A 137 8.54 -8.41 25.57
N GLU A 138 8.62 -9.71 25.82
CA GLU A 138 9.07 -10.27 27.09
C GLU A 138 10.44 -9.70 27.53
N TYR A 139 11.35 -9.48 26.56
CA TYR A 139 12.66 -8.87 26.81
C TYR A 139 12.59 -7.40 27.22
N THR A 140 11.66 -6.63 26.63
CA THR A 140 11.46 -5.22 26.95
C THR A 140 10.87 -5.06 28.34
N VAL A 141 9.96 -5.96 28.74
CA VAL A 141 9.42 -6.00 30.10
C VAL A 141 10.53 -6.34 31.11
N GLU A 142 11.38 -7.33 30.82
CA GLU A 142 12.51 -7.71 31.67
C GLU A 142 13.54 -6.58 31.84
N ALA A 143 13.85 -5.85 30.75
CA ALA A 143 14.78 -4.73 30.80
C ALA A 143 14.24 -3.57 31.65
N VAL A 144 12.95 -3.24 31.49
CA VAL A 144 12.27 -2.20 32.29
C VAL A 144 12.21 -2.59 33.76
N ALA A 145 11.93 -3.86 34.08
CA ALA A 145 11.94 -4.36 35.45
C ALA A 145 13.32 -4.22 36.11
N LYS A 146 14.39 -4.57 35.39
CA LYS A 146 15.78 -4.40 35.87
C LYS A 146 16.16 -2.94 36.10
N VAL A 147 15.71 -2.03 35.23
CA VAL A 147 15.96 -0.59 35.41
C VAL A 147 15.21 -0.05 36.63
N ALA A 148 13.96 -0.49 36.85
CA ALA A 148 13.16 -0.10 38.01
C ALA A 148 13.73 -0.62 39.34
N GLU A 149 14.34 -1.81 39.35
CA GLU A 149 15.04 -2.35 40.54
C GLU A 149 16.30 -1.54 40.89
N VAL A 150 17.00 -0.98 39.89
CA VAL A 150 18.19 -0.16 40.10
C VAL A 150 17.83 1.24 40.60
N ASP A 151 16.76 1.84 40.08
CA ASP A 151 16.29 3.17 40.50
C ASP A 151 15.56 3.16 41.87
N GLY A 152 15.06 2.00 42.32
CA GLY A 152 14.46 1.82 43.64
C GLY A 152 15.44 1.52 44.78
N ALA A 153 16.75 1.48 44.50
CA ALA A 153 17.80 1.12 45.45
C ALA A 153 18.50 2.32 46.15
N TYR A 154 17.95 3.53 46.03
CA TYR A 154 18.44 4.74 46.72
C TYR A 154 17.38 5.35 47.65
#